data_AF-A0A2E7ZHV6-F1
#
_entry.id   AF-A0A2E7ZHV6-F1
#
_cell.length_a   1.000
_cell.length_b   1.000
_cell.length_c   1.000
_cell.angle_alpha   90.00
_cell.angle_beta   90.00
_cell.angle_gamma   90.00
#
_symmetry.space_group_name_H-M   'P 1'
#
loop_
_entity.id
_entity.type
_entity.pdbx_description
1 polymer ?
#
loop_
_entity_poly.entity_id
_entity_poly.type
_entity_poly.pdbx_seq_one_letter_code
_entity_poly.pdbx_strand_id
1 'polypeptide(L)'
;MPSDKFICPACNSRNEPAIALISPIPPNVITELATCPDCGAHIPAHIAFRWKGMGAKKASEEWLRYQRKTKSGSPLLETKEGTDGSL
;
A
#
# COMPACT_ATOMS: atom_id res chain seq x y z
N MET A 1 17.36 8.66 -20.04
CA MET A 1 16.74 9.26 -18.84
C MET A 1 16.52 8.16 -17.83
N PRO A 2 16.87 8.33 -16.53
CA PRO A 2 16.57 7.28 -15.56
C PRO A 2 15.06 7.18 -15.48
N SER A 3 14.51 6.06 -15.95
CA SER A 3 13.08 5.78 -15.84
C SER A 3 12.73 5.89 -14.36
N ASP A 4 11.85 6.83 -14.04
CA ASP A 4 11.29 7.04 -12.71
C ASP A 4 10.43 5.80 -12.36
N LYS A 5 11.09 4.70 -12.02
CA LYS A 5 10.43 3.43 -11.74
C LYS A 5 9.79 3.53 -10.35
N PHE A 6 8.60 2.94 -10.22
CA PHE A 6 7.98 2.72 -8.91
C PHE A 6 8.98 2.05 -7.97
N ILE A 7 8.97 2.45 -6.71
CA ILE A 7 9.74 1.80 -5.65
C ILE A 7 8.75 1.40 -4.57
N CYS A 8 8.65 0.10 -4.31
CA CYS A 8 7.85 -0.40 -3.21
C CYS A 8 8.50 0.02 -1.88
N PRO A 9 7.84 0.83 -1.05
CA PRO A 9 8.38 1.27 0.24
C PRO A 9 8.49 0.14 1.28
N ALA A 10 7.79 -0.98 1.05
CA ALA A 10 7.72 -2.09 1.98
C ALA A 10 8.88 -3.09 1.77
N CYS A 11 9.23 -3.39 0.52
CA CYS A 11 10.25 -4.38 0.17
C CYS A 11 11.36 -3.86 -0.76
N ASN A 12 11.33 -2.59 -1.14
CA ASN A 12 12.27 -1.97 -2.09
C ASN A 12 12.27 -2.60 -3.50
N SER A 13 11.22 -3.34 -3.86
CA SER A 13 11.05 -3.81 -5.23
C SER A 13 10.89 -2.64 -6.21
N ARG A 14 11.40 -2.82 -7.42
CA ARG A 14 11.27 -1.90 -8.57
C ARG A 14 10.41 -2.47 -9.68
N ASN A 15 9.75 -3.61 -9.44
CA ASN A 15 8.83 -4.21 -10.38
C ASN A 15 7.57 -3.35 -10.49
N GLU A 16 6.98 -3.34 -11.67
CA GLU A 16 5.79 -2.54 -11.94
C GLU A 16 4.62 -3.05 -11.07
N PRO A 17 3.94 -2.17 -10.32
CA PRO A 17 2.83 -2.57 -9.47
C PRO A 17 1.56 -2.77 -10.31
N ALA A 18 0.71 -3.70 -9.88
CA ALA A 18 -0.63 -3.81 -10.44
C ALA A 18 -1.51 -2.68 -9.87
N ILE A 19 -2.15 -1.89 -10.74
CA ILE A 19 -3.06 -0.80 -10.34
C ILE A 19 -4.50 -1.30 -10.37
N ALA A 20 -5.20 -1.17 -9.24
CA ALA A 20 -6.62 -1.47 -9.11
C ALA A 20 -7.39 -0.23 -8.65
N LEU A 21 -8.56 0.00 -9.25
CA LEU A 21 -9.51 1.00 -8.78
C LEU A 21 -10.36 0.39 -7.68
N ILE A 22 -10.36 1.01 -6.51
CA ILE A 22 -11.18 0.59 -5.38
C ILE A 22 -12.21 1.69 -5.12
N SER A 23 -13.49 1.32 -5.13
CA SER A 23 -14.56 2.16 -4.62
C SER A 23 -14.62 1.95 -3.10
N PRO A 24 -14.21 2.92 -2.27
CA PRO A 24 -14.40 2.90 -0.84
C PRO A 24 -15.89 2.99 -0.48
N ILE A 25 -16.19 2.62 0.76
CA ILE A 25 -17.53 2.59 1.36
C ILE A 25 -18.27 3.94 1.26
N PRO A 26 -17.61 5.12 1.38
CA PRO A 26 -18.19 6.36 0.89
C PRO A 26 -18.09 6.42 -0.65
N PRO A 27 -19.22 6.44 -1.38
CA PRO A 27 -19.26 6.32 -2.85
C PRO A 27 -18.62 7.51 -3.61
N ASN A 28 -18.22 8.57 -2.91
CA ASN A 28 -17.69 9.80 -3.51
C ASN A 28 -16.16 9.90 -3.49
N VAL A 29 -15.47 8.91 -2.94
CA VAL A 29 -14.01 8.85 -2.98
C VAL A 29 -13.67 7.73 -3.95
N ILE A 30 -12.86 7.93 -4.98
CA ILE A 30 -12.33 6.81 -5.77
C ILE A 30 -10.87 6.69 -5.38
N THR A 31 -10.44 5.51 -4.94
CA THR A 31 -9.04 5.29 -4.53
C THR A 31 -8.39 4.29 -5.46
N GLU A 32 -7.38 4.75 -6.21
CA GLU A 32 -6.46 3.85 -6.91
C GLU A 32 -5.49 3.22 -5.91
N LEU A 33 -5.25 1.92 -6.06
CA LEU A 33 -4.35 1.14 -5.24
C LEU A 33 -3.27 0.49 -6.12
N ALA A 34 -2.02 0.74 -5.78
CA ALA A 34 -0.86 0.06 -6.33
C ALA A 34 -0.50 -1.15 -5.46
N THR A 35 -0.51 -2.34 -6.07
CA THR A 35 -0.15 -3.60 -5.42
C THR A 35 1.25 -4.03 -5.85
N CYS A 36 2.15 -4.19 -4.90
CA CYS A 36 3.50 -4.69 -5.19
C CYS A 36 3.46 -6.20 -5.51
N PRO A 37 4.00 -6.66 -6.65
CA PRO A 37 3.96 -8.07 -7.01
C PRO A 37 4.88 -8.93 -6.14
N ASP A 38 5.93 -8.38 -5.55
CA ASP A 38 6.92 -9.15 -4.78
C ASP A 38 6.53 -9.38 -3.33
N CYS A 39 5.83 -8.42 -2.71
CA CYS A 39 5.47 -8.50 -1.29
C CYS A 39 3.97 -8.37 -1.01
N GLY A 40 3.15 -8.14 -2.04
CA GLY A 40 1.70 -7.98 -1.90
C GLY A 40 1.27 -6.69 -1.19
N ALA A 41 2.18 -5.74 -0.93
CA ALA A 41 1.81 -4.52 -0.23
C ALA A 41 0.82 -3.68 -1.05
N HIS A 42 -0.30 -3.34 -0.42
CA HIS A 42 -1.34 -2.46 -0.93
C HIS A 42 -1.04 -1.00 -0.58
N ILE A 43 -0.71 -0.19 -1.58
CA ILE A 43 -0.27 1.20 -1.40
C ILE A 43 -1.22 2.10 -2.20
N PRO A 44 -1.81 3.15 -1.62
CA PRO A 44 -2.60 4.10 -2.40
C PRO A 44 -1.75 4.69 -3.54
N ALA A 45 -2.25 4.66 -4.77
CA ALA A 45 -1.46 4.98 -5.96
C ALA A 45 -0.91 6.41 -5.90
N HIS A 46 -1.70 7.39 -5.44
CA HIS A 46 -1.23 8.77 -5.25
C HIS A 46 -0.03 8.89 -4.28
N ILE A 47 0.05 8.01 -3.27
CA ILE A 47 1.19 7.93 -2.35
C ILE A 47 2.38 7.25 -3.04
N ALA A 48 2.14 6.13 -3.74
CA ALA A 48 3.16 5.43 -4.51
C ALA A 48 3.84 6.35 -5.55
N PHE A 49 3.05 7.14 -6.29
CA PHE A 49 3.55 8.12 -7.25
C PHE A 49 4.31 9.27 -6.60
N ARG A 50 3.96 9.67 -5.37
CA ARG A 50 4.70 10.70 -4.62
C ARG A 50 6.12 10.25 -4.25
N TRP A 51 6.37 8.95 -4.15
CA TRP A 51 7.70 8.40 -3.86
C TRP A 51 8.49 8.04 -5.10
N LYS A 52 7.91 8.24 -6.28
CA LYS A 52 8.62 8.17 -7.56
C LYS A 52 9.77 9.18 -7.55
N GLY A 53 11.01 8.73 -7.73
CA GLY A 53 12.22 9.56 -7.63
C GLY A 53 12.73 9.80 -6.19
N MET A 54 12.05 9.29 -5.16
CA MET A 54 12.55 9.30 -3.78
C MET A 54 13.46 8.09 -3.53
N GLY A 55 14.51 8.25 -2.72
CA GLY A 55 15.33 7.12 -2.28
C GLY A 55 14.53 6.13 -1.42
N ALA A 56 14.75 4.82 -1.62
CA ALA A 56 14.00 3.74 -0.98
C ALA A 56 13.87 3.86 0.55
N LYS A 57 14.95 4.26 1.23
CA LYS A 57 14.97 4.47 2.68
C LYS A 57 13.93 5.52 3.11
N LYS A 58 13.91 6.66 2.43
CA LYS A 58 13.00 7.77 2.74
C LYS A 58 11.55 7.39 2.39
N ALA A 59 11.34 6.65 1.31
CA ALA A 59 10.01 6.13 0.95
C ALA A 59 9.48 5.17 2.03
N SER A 60 10.34 4.29 2.56
CA SER A 60 9.98 3.35 3.65
C SER A 60 9.63 4.08 4.95
N GLU A 61 10.42 5.08 5.35
CA GLU A 61 10.13 5.91 6.53
C GLU A 61 8.79 6.65 6.43
N GLU A 62 8.50 7.23 5.27
CA GLU A 62 7.23 7.91 5.00
C GLU A 62 6.05 6.93 4.97
N TRP A 63 6.26 5.72 4.47
CA TRP A 63 5.24 4.67 4.48
C TRP A 63 4.86 4.24 5.90
N LEU A 64 5.86 4.02 6.77
CA LEU A 64 5.62 3.71 8.18
C LEU A 64 4.88 4.84 8.90
N ARG A 65 5.15 6.10 8.55
CA ARG A 65 4.41 7.26 9.07
C ARG A 65 2.96 7.27 8.58
N TYR A 66 2.74 7.02 7.28
CA TYR A 66 1.41 6.92 6.70
C TYR A 66 0.58 5.82 7.40
N GLN A 67 1.13 4.62 7.53
CA GLN A 67 0.47 3.50 8.19
C GLN A 67 0.11 3.79 9.65
N ARG A 68 1.00 4.46 10.41
CA ARG A 68 0.69 4.86 11.78
C ARG A 68 -0.47 5.84 11.84
N LYS A 69 -0.48 6.85 10.96
CA LYS A 69 -1.54 7.86 10.88
C LYS A 69 -2.89 7.24 10.49
N THR A 70 -2.91 6.28 9.58
CA THR A 70 -4.14 5.60 9.14
C THR A 70 -4.63 4.57 10.15
N LYS A 71 -3.74 3.82 10.82
CA LYS A 71 -4.10 2.91 11.92
C LYS A 71 -4.72 3.64 13.12
N SER A 72 -4.34 4.89 13.39
CA SER A 72 -4.95 5.70 14.45
C SER A 72 -6.33 6.29 14.09
N GLY A 73 -6.87 6.03 12.89
CA GLY A 73 -8.12 6.64 12.42
C GLY A 73 -9.13 5.70 11.77
N SER A 74 -8.92 4.38 11.75
CA SER A 74 -9.90 3.42 11.23
C SER A 74 -9.70 2.05 11.89
N PRO A 75 -10.77 1.36 12.33
CA PRO A 75 -10.66 0.02 12.88
C PRO A 75 -10.16 -0.89 11.76
N LEU A 76 -8.94 -1.40 11.91
CA LEU A 76 -8.51 -2.53 11.10
C LEU A 76 -9.51 -3.64 11.39
N LEU A 77 -10.20 -4.13 10.36
CA LEU A 77 -10.86 -5.42 10.40
C LEU A 77 -9.81 -6.40 10.95
N GLU A 78 -9.97 -6.80 12.21
CA GLU A 78 -9.42 -8.07 12.68
C GLU A 78 -10.10 -9.11 11.82
N THR A 79 -9.43 -9.57 10.76
CA THR A 79 -9.72 -10.87 10.19
C THR A 79 -9.41 -11.86 11.29
N LYS A 80 -10.42 -12.18 12.12
CA LYS A 80 -10.39 -13.38 12.93
C LYS A 80 -10.48 -14.51 11.94
N GLU A 81 -9.32 -15.02 11.54
CA GLU A 81 -9.21 -16.30 10.86
C GLU A 81 -9.90 -17.34 11.74
N GLY A 82 -11.08 -17.77 11.31
CA GLY A 82 -11.69 -18.98 11.82
C GLY A 82 -10.75 -20.13 11.50
N THR A 83 -10.30 -20.82 12.54
CA THR A 83 -9.73 -22.16 12.39
C THR A 83 -10.57 -23.10 13.22
N ASP A 84 -11.39 -23.86 12.49
CA ASP A 84 -11.70 -25.28 12.59
C ASP A 84 -11.95 -25.90 13.98
N GLY A 85 -13.10 -26.57 14.08
CA GLY A 85 -13.48 -27.34 15.25
C GLY A 85 -12.64 -28.62 15.44
N SER A 86 -12.72 -29.19 16.65
CA SER A 86 -12.67 -30.63 16.92
C SER A 86 -12.68 -30.86 18.44
N LEU A 87 -13.83 -31.28 18.97
CA LEU A 87 -14.09 -32.52 19.72
C LEU A 87 -15.41 -32.42 20.50
#